data_AF-A0A1C6T534-F1
#
_entry.id   AF-A0A1C6T534-F1
#
_cell.length_a   1.000
_cell.length_b   1.000
_cell.length_c   1.000
_cell.angle_alpha   90.00
_cell.angle_beta   90.00
_cell.angle_gamma   90.00
#
_symmetry.space_group_name_H-M   'P 1'
#
loop_
_entity.id
_entity.type
_entity.pdbx_description
1 polymer ?
#
loop_
_entity_poly.entity_id
_entity_poly.type
_entity_poly.pdbx_seq_one_letter_code
_entity_poly.pdbx_strand_id
1 'polypeptide(L)'
;MSNDVTTPDGGAPMPPPTNRRRALWVATGVAGLTGVVGLAALGGLAARDNKSDRTDRVADTQAATAQQKVSGDDGGKKADADEQNERDQKGDGKEKGERGEVQEVPCDEDALIDAIREANRDGGGTLKLARDCTYKLHEAIDKTATGLPTIKEEITIKGEGSTIKRDSEDGFRIFRVAEGGDLTLKDLTVTGGNVGENKKPVKYVPRPMSRPTHDKDSGEDGGGLLVQRGGEATLVQTKFTLNSADDNGGAIANFGEVEVQNSTLDNNHAGDNGGAIFNAGVLEVEGSNDGKGGESRITNNTAGENGGGIANGTKRKHHGPRPGGTDLVGGRDGDHDDDHDDGKAGTVEIEKTLIEGNKADKNGGGISSNGGFVDVSWTSIDNNTASDNGGGIYAVDTVLTVERSKLTKNHAGKDGGGIYNVSSEEREHPNAQRHDKDKDKGGTATVTDSEILENSAGRFGGGIFNGEPVEEHNGHPAPAAQPNHEDHEDFEATLTLRNTKIAKNFAGENGGGIYNNEGKVTLTNSHVTENKAQVENNKDTEDIAGGIFNNDGKVTLDDDSTVTRNDPRNCAGDPIEGCDD
;
A
#
# COMPACT_ATOMS: atom_id res chain seq x y z
N MET A 1 6.27 -3.23 -71.17
CA MET A 1 5.42 -2.61 -72.20
C MET A 1 4.80 -1.35 -71.60
N SER A 2 5.20 -0.18 -72.14
CA SER A 2 4.57 1.17 -72.16
C SER A 2 3.09 1.30 -71.73
N ASN A 3 2.55 2.39 -71.17
CA ASN A 3 2.82 3.85 -71.13
C ASN A 3 2.18 4.44 -69.83
N ASP A 4 2.75 5.40 -69.08
CA ASP A 4 2.87 6.86 -69.27
C ASP A 4 1.57 7.69 -69.23
N VAL A 5 1.38 8.49 -68.16
CA VAL A 5 0.79 9.86 -68.16
C VAL A 5 1.48 10.70 -67.07
N THR A 6 1.94 11.89 -67.46
CA THR A 6 2.80 12.83 -66.72
C THR A 6 2.07 14.12 -66.28
N THR A 7 2.39 14.57 -65.04
CA THR A 7 2.61 15.97 -64.55
C THR A 7 1.47 17.02 -64.52
N PRO A 8 1.63 18.20 -63.86
CA PRO A 8 2.50 18.63 -62.74
C PRO A 8 1.76 19.46 -61.64
N ASP A 9 2.38 19.66 -60.47
CA ASP A 9 2.70 21.00 -59.91
C ASP A 9 3.01 20.95 -58.42
N GLY A 10 4.12 21.61 -58.06
CA GLY A 10 4.65 21.72 -56.71
C GLY A 10 4.00 22.85 -55.91
N GLY A 11 3.90 22.62 -54.61
CA GLY A 11 3.59 23.65 -53.62
C GLY A 11 3.68 23.05 -52.23
N ALA A 12 4.63 23.51 -51.43
CA ALA A 12 4.78 23.10 -50.03
C ALA A 12 3.58 23.60 -49.20
N PRO A 13 2.92 22.75 -48.38
CA PRO A 13 1.90 23.23 -47.45
C PRO A 13 2.54 23.84 -46.19
N MET A 14 2.16 25.11 -45.91
CA MET A 14 2.38 25.81 -44.64
C MET A 14 1.61 25.13 -43.49
N PRO A 15 2.11 25.18 -42.23
CA PRO A 15 1.40 24.64 -41.08
C PRO A 15 0.30 25.61 -40.57
N PRO A 16 -0.89 25.11 -40.17
CA PRO A 16 -1.89 25.91 -39.48
C PRO A 16 -1.63 26.02 -37.95
N PRO A 17 -2.24 27.02 -37.28
CA PRO A 17 -1.60 27.76 -36.19
C PRO A 17 -1.92 27.27 -34.77
N THR A 18 -1.01 27.64 -33.85
CA THR A 18 -1.09 27.46 -32.40
C THR A 18 -2.13 28.40 -31.76
N ASN A 19 -3.10 27.83 -31.04
CA ASN A 19 -4.00 28.59 -30.18
C ASN A 19 -3.58 28.46 -28.71
N ARG A 20 -2.89 29.49 -28.22
CA ARG A 20 -2.76 29.79 -26.79
C ARG A 20 -4.10 30.34 -26.28
N ARG A 21 -4.67 29.76 -25.23
CA ARG A 21 -5.63 30.45 -24.37
C ARG A 21 -5.11 30.44 -22.93
N ARG A 22 -4.87 31.66 -22.44
CA ARG A 22 -4.61 31.99 -21.03
C ARG A 22 -5.92 31.88 -20.26
N ALA A 23 -5.93 31.15 -19.15
CA ALA A 23 -6.99 31.26 -18.15
C ALA A 23 -6.56 32.29 -17.09
N LEU A 24 -7.43 33.28 -16.92
CA LEU A 24 -7.28 34.44 -16.04
C LEU A 24 -7.88 34.08 -14.68
N TRP A 25 -7.10 34.22 -13.61
CA TRP A 25 -7.59 34.18 -12.23
C TRP A 25 -8.43 35.43 -11.94
N VAL A 26 -9.63 35.24 -11.40
CA VAL A 26 -10.41 36.32 -10.75
C VAL A 26 -10.63 35.93 -9.31
N ALA A 27 -9.90 36.63 -8.44
CA ALA A 27 -10.13 36.68 -7.01
C ALA A 27 -11.06 37.86 -6.71
N THR A 28 -12.15 37.60 -6.00
CA THR A 28 -12.89 38.61 -5.24
C THR A 28 -13.33 38.00 -3.92
N GLY A 29 -12.65 38.39 -2.84
CA GLY A 29 -13.20 38.32 -1.49
C GLY A 29 -13.91 39.62 -1.13
N VAL A 30 -14.76 39.59 -0.10
CA VAL A 30 -14.59 40.31 1.19
C VAL A 30 -15.90 40.28 2.00
N ALA A 31 -15.76 39.75 3.23
CA ALA A 31 -16.35 40.10 4.54
C ALA A 31 -17.86 40.26 4.78
N GLY A 32 -18.27 39.64 5.90
CA GLY A 32 -19.42 40.03 6.73
C GLY A 32 -19.26 39.51 8.16
N LEU A 33 -18.57 40.28 9.02
CA LEU A 33 -18.54 40.13 10.48
C LEU A 33 -19.74 40.87 11.09
N THR A 34 -20.57 40.20 11.90
CA THR A 34 -21.40 40.69 13.04
C THR A 34 -22.23 39.48 13.52
N GLY A 35 -22.48 39.17 14.80
CA GLY A 35 -22.30 39.87 16.06
C GLY A 35 -22.40 38.90 17.25
N VAL A 36 -22.44 39.46 18.46
CA VAL A 36 -22.04 38.84 19.74
C VAL A 36 -23.25 38.64 20.68
N VAL A 37 -23.09 37.68 21.61
CA VAL A 37 -23.77 37.47 22.93
C VAL A 37 -25.22 36.97 22.98
N GLY A 38 -25.39 35.83 23.67
CA GLY A 38 -26.65 35.37 24.24
C GLY A 38 -26.47 34.21 25.23
N LEU A 39 -26.03 34.52 26.46
CA LEU A 39 -26.12 33.63 27.62
C LEU A 39 -27.58 33.22 27.88
N ALA A 40 -27.84 31.92 27.99
CA ALA A 40 -29.00 31.41 28.72
C ALA A 40 -28.64 30.07 29.38
N ALA A 41 -28.36 30.14 30.67
CA ALA A 41 -28.31 29.01 31.58
C ALA A 41 -29.71 28.75 32.14
N LEU A 42 -30.26 27.55 31.90
CA LEU A 42 -31.26 26.82 32.70
C LEU A 42 -31.07 25.35 32.27
N GLY A 43 -30.49 24.43 33.04
CA GLY A 43 -30.96 23.97 34.35
C GLY A 43 -31.93 22.80 34.15
N GLY A 44 -31.48 21.55 34.32
CA GLY A 44 -32.38 20.39 34.26
C GLY A 44 -31.68 19.02 34.20
N LEU A 45 -31.34 18.51 35.38
CA LEU A 45 -30.92 17.12 35.63
C LEU A 45 -31.99 16.10 35.18
N ALA A 46 -31.56 14.99 34.58
CA ALA A 46 -32.18 13.68 34.76
C ALA A 46 -31.17 12.58 34.45
N ALA A 47 -30.68 11.92 35.50
CA ALA A 47 -30.01 10.62 35.41
C ALA A 47 -31.04 9.55 35.01
N ARG A 48 -30.63 8.61 34.16
CA ARG A 48 -31.25 7.28 34.16
C ARG A 48 -30.29 6.21 33.65
N ASP A 49 -30.11 5.22 34.52
CA ASP A 49 -29.43 3.95 34.33
C ASP A 49 -29.77 3.28 32.99
N ASN A 50 -28.76 2.66 32.38
CA ASN A 50 -28.97 1.51 31.52
C ASN A 50 -27.99 0.40 31.90
N LYS A 51 -28.48 -0.54 32.70
CA LYS A 51 -28.07 -1.94 32.63
C LYS A 51 -28.74 -2.53 31.40
N SER A 52 -27.95 -3.06 30.48
CA SER A 52 -28.43 -4.03 29.49
C SER A 52 -27.61 -5.30 29.64
N ASP A 53 -28.32 -6.36 30.03
CA ASP A 53 -27.89 -7.75 29.96
C ASP A 53 -27.25 -8.05 28.60
N ARG A 54 -26.08 -8.67 28.64
CA ARG A 54 -25.44 -9.29 27.48
C ARG A 54 -25.03 -10.70 27.91
N THR A 55 -25.83 -11.67 27.53
CA THR A 55 -25.51 -13.10 27.59
C THR A 55 -25.48 -13.65 26.18
N ASP A 56 -24.40 -14.39 25.92
CA ASP A 56 -24.19 -15.39 24.86
C ASP A 56 -23.99 -14.87 23.43
N ARG A 57 -22.96 -15.24 22.67
CA ARG A 57 -21.85 -16.19 22.85
C ARG A 57 -20.74 -15.80 21.87
N VAL A 58 -19.51 -15.78 22.36
CA VAL A 58 -18.26 -15.72 21.60
C VAL A 58 -17.74 -17.15 21.51
N ALA A 59 -17.25 -17.58 20.34
CA ALA A 59 -16.33 -18.70 20.18
C ALA A 59 -15.18 -18.13 19.34
N ASP A 60 -14.06 -17.75 19.95
CA ASP A 60 -12.91 -18.59 20.37
C ASP A 60 -12.05 -19.07 19.20
N THR A 61 -10.92 -18.38 19.02
CA THR A 61 -9.66 -19.00 18.63
C THR A 61 -8.53 -18.31 19.39
N GLN A 62 -8.24 -18.77 20.60
CA GLN A 62 -7.03 -18.41 21.35
C GLN A 62 -5.89 -19.35 20.97
N ALA A 63 -4.77 -18.75 20.53
CA ALA A 63 -3.48 -19.40 20.44
C ALA A 63 -2.99 -19.84 21.83
N ALA A 64 -2.55 -21.08 21.93
CA ALA A 64 -2.08 -21.70 23.16
C ALA A 64 -0.70 -21.16 23.56
N THR A 65 -0.58 -20.61 24.78
CA THR A 65 0.70 -20.54 25.48
C THR A 65 0.58 -21.35 26.77
N ALA A 66 1.32 -22.46 26.81
CA ALA A 66 1.42 -23.30 28.00
C ALA A 66 2.34 -22.65 29.03
N GLN A 67 1.81 -22.29 30.20
CA GLN A 67 2.60 -22.14 31.41
C GLN A 67 1.93 -22.86 32.58
N GLN A 68 2.69 -23.79 33.17
CA GLN A 68 2.35 -24.58 34.34
C GLN A 68 2.08 -23.66 35.56
N LYS A 69 0.91 -23.85 36.18
CA LYS A 69 0.59 -23.36 37.51
C LYS A 69 1.22 -24.28 38.56
N VAL A 70 1.89 -23.69 39.55
CA VAL A 70 1.97 -24.23 40.90
C VAL A 70 1.45 -23.18 41.87
N SER A 71 0.55 -23.65 42.73
CA SER A 71 -0.36 -22.91 43.61
C SER A 71 0.22 -22.67 45.00
N GLY A 72 -0.37 -21.71 45.72
CA GLY A 72 -0.27 -21.50 47.18
C GLY A 72 -0.40 -19.99 47.46
N ASP A 73 -1.60 -19.44 47.67
CA ASP A 73 -2.41 -19.48 48.90
C ASP A 73 -1.60 -19.05 50.13
N ASP A 74 -1.82 -17.83 50.64
CA ASP A 74 -2.52 -17.59 51.91
C ASP A 74 -2.44 -16.11 52.36
N GLY A 75 -3.43 -15.69 53.15
CA GLY A 75 -3.18 -14.80 54.29
C GLY A 75 -3.34 -13.29 54.09
N GLY A 76 -4.53 -12.79 54.42
CA GLY A 76 -4.91 -11.37 54.37
C GLY A 76 -4.27 -10.43 55.40
N LYS A 77 -4.66 -9.15 55.30
CA LYS A 77 -5.16 -8.32 56.41
C LYS A 77 -5.62 -6.96 55.89
N LYS A 78 -6.87 -6.63 56.21
CA LYS A 78 -7.42 -5.27 56.21
C LYS A 78 -6.75 -4.46 57.32
N ALA A 79 -6.45 -3.20 57.02
CA ALA A 79 -6.46 -2.11 58.00
C ALA A 79 -6.87 -0.83 57.27
N ASP A 80 -8.10 -0.39 57.54
CA ASP A 80 -8.58 0.96 57.26
C ASP A 80 -7.93 1.92 58.27
N ALA A 81 -7.42 3.06 57.81
CA ALA A 81 -7.51 4.35 58.51
C ALA A 81 -6.92 5.51 57.69
N ASP A 82 -7.73 6.56 57.64
CA ASP A 82 -7.43 7.99 57.61
C ASP A 82 -7.28 8.74 56.28
N GLU A 83 -8.26 9.63 56.13
CA GLU A 83 -8.44 10.69 55.16
C GLU A 83 -7.39 11.82 55.29
N GLN A 84 -7.30 12.59 54.21
CA GLN A 84 -6.81 13.97 54.05
C GLN A 84 -5.35 14.14 53.62
N ASN A 85 -5.16 14.34 52.30
CA ASN A 85 -4.69 15.63 51.81
C ASN A 85 -4.93 15.79 50.30
N GLU A 86 -5.58 16.88 49.94
CA GLU A 86 -5.65 17.41 48.58
C GLU A 86 -4.25 17.74 48.06
N ARG A 87 -3.94 17.35 46.82
CA ARG A 87 -3.06 18.09 45.91
C ARG A 87 -3.15 17.53 44.50
N ASP A 88 -3.37 18.46 43.58
CA ASP A 88 -3.49 18.30 42.14
C ASP A 88 -2.35 17.47 41.53
N GLN A 89 -2.69 16.45 40.75
CA GLN A 89 -1.80 15.92 39.71
C GLN A 89 -2.61 15.66 38.43
N LYS A 90 -2.40 16.56 37.46
CA LYS A 90 -2.57 16.25 36.04
C LYS A 90 -1.64 15.08 35.72
N GLY A 91 -2.21 13.97 35.26
CA GLY A 91 -1.44 12.88 34.67
C GLY A 91 -1.07 13.26 33.24
N ASP A 92 0.14 13.75 33.07
CA ASP A 92 0.77 13.93 31.75
C ASP A 92 0.94 12.55 31.08
N GLY A 93 0.57 12.49 29.80
CA GLY A 93 0.91 11.37 28.92
C GLY A 93 2.42 11.22 28.84
N LYS A 94 2.88 9.97 28.93
CA LYS A 94 4.30 9.63 28.80
C LYS A 94 4.77 9.92 27.36
N GLU A 95 5.31 11.09 27.11
CA GLU A 95 6.34 11.26 26.09
C GLU A 95 7.56 10.43 26.54
N LYS A 96 8.03 9.51 25.68
CA LYS A 96 9.33 8.86 25.88
C LYS A 96 10.39 9.98 25.93
N GLY A 97 10.94 10.21 27.12
CA GLY A 97 11.76 11.38 27.43
C GLY A 97 13.08 11.42 26.66
N GLU A 98 13.46 12.63 26.24
CA GLU A 98 14.74 12.97 25.62
C GLU A 98 15.91 12.38 26.42
N ARG A 99 16.61 11.39 25.85
CA ARG A 99 17.90 10.90 26.36
C ARG A 99 19.02 11.57 25.57
N GLY A 100 19.87 12.33 26.24
CA GLY A 100 21.10 12.90 25.67
C GLY A 100 21.14 14.42 25.57
N GLU A 101 22.35 14.99 25.51
CA GLU A 101 22.61 16.40 25.23
C GLU A 101 22.24 16.69 23.76
N VAL A 102 21.48 17.77 23.50
CA VAL A 102 21.12 18.16 22.12
C VAL A 102 22.35 18.76 21.44
N GLN A 103 22.85 18.10 20.40
CA GLN A 103 23.98 18.57 19.60
C GLN A 103 23.49 19.42 18.44
N GLU A 104 23.82 20.71 18.45
CA GLU A 104 23.56 21.61 17.32
C GLU A 104 24.55 21.31 16.18
N VAL A 105 24.02 21.06 14.99
CA VAL A 105 24.79 20.72 13.79
C VAL A 105 24.80 21.93 12.85
N PRO A 106 25.95 22.57 12.59
CA PRO A 106 26.03 23.69 11.64
C PRO A 106 25.63 23.23 10.22
N CYS A 107 25.32 24.18 9.34
CA CYS A 107 24.88 23.93 7.97
C CYS A 107 26.05 23.46 7.07
N ASP A 108 26.52 22.24 7.31
CA ASP A 108 27.73 21.66 6.71
C ASP A 108 27.62 20.12 6.66
N GLU A 109 28.07 19.53 5.56
CA GLU A 109 28.00 18.08 5.31
C GLU A 109 28.88 17.29 6.28
N ASP A 110 30.15 17.68 6.40
CA ASP A 110 31.12 16.97 7.26
C ASP A 110 30.68 17.04 8.73
N ALA A 111 30.15 18.19 9.16
CA ALA A 111 29.60 18.35 10.51
C ALA A 111 28.41 17.42 10.79
N LEU A 112 27.52 17.22 9.83
CA LEU A 112 26.40 16.26 9.96
C LEU A 112 26.91 14.82 10.04
N ILE A 113 27.85 14.46 9.17
CA ILE A 113 28.45 13.12 9.15
C ILE A 113 29.16 12.84 10.49
N ASP A 114 29.95 13.79 11.00
CA ASP A 114 30.69 13.62 12.24
C ASP A 114 29.76 13.57 13.46
N ALA A 115 28.69 14.36 13.49
CA ALA A 115 27.68 14.31 14.55
C ALA A 115 26.99 12.93 14.61
N ILE A 116 26.66 12.33 13.46
CA ILE A 116 26.07 10.97 13.44
C ILE A 116 27.09 9.91 13.88
N ARG A 117 28.38 10.04 13.50
CA ARG A 117 29.45 9.13 13.96
C ARG A 117 29.64 9.20 15.46
N GLU A 118 29.58 10.41 16.01
CA GLU A 118 29.68 10.67 17.45
C GLU A 118 28.49 10.06 18.21
N ALA A 119 27.26 10.32 17.78
CA ALA A 119 26.07 9.72 18.39
C ALA A 119 26.12 8.18 18.37
N ASN A 120 26.52 7.57 17.24
CA ASN A 120 26.70 6.11 17.16
C ASN A 120 27.80 5.55 18.08
N ARG A 121 28.82 6.36 18.43
CA ARG A 121 29.91 5.92 19.32
C ARG A 121 29.52 6.07 20.79
N ASP A 122 28.68 7.07 21.09
CA ASP A 122 28.39 7.50 22.45
C ASP A 122 27.05 6.91 22.99
N GLY A 123 26.43 5.99 22.23
CA GLY A 123 25.23 5.25 22.63
C GLY A 123 23.91 5.94 22.29
N GLY A 124 23.90 6.76 21.23
CA GLY A 124 22.74 7.51 20.75
C GLY A 124 22.81 9.01 21.04
N GLY A 125 21.78 9.75 20.63
CA GLY A 125 21.69 11.18 20.91
C GLY A 125 20.68 11.94 20.05
N THR A 126 20.50 13.23 20.37
CA THR A 126 19.65 14.13 19.59
C THR A 126 20.49 15.16 18.85
N LEU A 127 20.40 15.14 17.52
CA LEU A 127 21.03 16.10 16.62
C LEU A 127 20.00 17.14 16.20
N LYS A 128 20.35 18.41 16.28
CA LYS A 128 19.51 19.51 15.81
C LYS A 128 20.18 20.24 14.67
N LEU A 129 19.55 20.20 13.51
CA LEU A 129 20.09 20.80 12.29
C LEU A 129 19.91 22.32 12.31
N ALA A 130 20.82 23.01 11.63
CA ALA A 130 20.70 24.43 11.38
C ALA A 130 19.41 24.71 10.59
N ARG A 131 18.55 25.55 11.14
CA ARG A 131 17.22 25.85 10.59
C ARG A 131 17.25 26.22 9.10
N ASP A 132 16.30 25.67 8.34
CA ASP A 132 16.06 25.95 6.92
C ASP A 132 17.32 25.76 6.03
N CYS A 133 18.26 24.90 6.46
CA CYS A 133 19.51 24.62 5.76
C CYS A 133 19.33 23.55 4.67
N THR A 134 20.25 23.51 3.68
CA THR A 134 20.41 22.35 2.79
C THR A 134 21.77 21.68 3.00
N TYR A 135 21.76 20.49 3.58
CA TYR A 135 22.90 19.60 3.72
C TYR A 135 23.07 18.80 2.43
N LYS A 136 24.13 19.11 1.67
CA LYS A 136 24.41 18.51 0.37
C LYS A 136 25.40 17.38 0.54
N LEU A 137 25.01 16.17 0.17
CA LEU A 137 25.86 14.99 0.19
C LEU A 137 26.51 14.81 -1.19
N HIS A 138 27.84 14.73 -1.26
CA HIS A 138 28.55 14.69 -2.55
C HIS A 138 29.00 13.29 -2.96
N GLU A 139 29.17 12.37 -2.02
CA GLU A 139 29.61 10.99 -2.27
C GLU A 139 29.06 9.99 -1.26
N ALA A 140 29.10 8.71 -1.61
CA ALA A 140 28.91 7.64 -0.64
C ALA A 140 30.11 7.58 0.31
N ILE A 141 29.87 7.44 1.60
CA ILE A 141 30.93 7.43 2.62
C ILE A 141 31.51 6.05 2.88
N ASP A 142 30.87 4.98 2.39
CA ASP A 142 31.30 3.61 2.58
C ASP A 142 30.81 2.66 1.46
N LYS A 143 31.13 1.37 1.61
CA LYS A 143 30.81 0.31 0.64
C LYS A 143 29.32 -0.04 0.56
N THR A 144 28.49 0.48 1.45
CA THR A 144 27.03 0.25 1.45
C THR A 144 26.29 1.18 0.47
N ALA A 145 27.04 2.02 -0.27
CA ALA A 145 26.50 3.05 -1.16
C ALA A 145 25.55 4.00 -0.43
N THR A 146 25.92 4.44 0.78
CA THR A 146 25.14 5.38 1.60
C THR A 146 25.93 6.67 1.84
N GLY A 147 25.26 7.82 1.78
CA GLY A 147 25.86 9.15 1.94
C GLY A 147 26.02 9.61 3.40
N LEU A 148 25.32 8.99 4.35
CA LEU A 148 25.47 9.23 5.79
C LEU A 148 25.89 7.96 6.54
N PRO A 149 26.51 8.09 7.74
CA PRO A 149 26.86 6.93 8.56
C PRO A 149 25.62 6.09 8.88
N THR A 150 25.77 4.77 8.76
CA THR A 150 24.74 3.81 9.18
C THR A 150 24.37 4.05 10.64
N ILE A 151 23.07 4.14 10.92
CA ILE A 151 22.51 4.27 12.27
C ILE A 151 22.55 2.91 12.96
N LYS A 152 23.16 2.87 14.16
CA LYS A 152 23.37 1.66 14.98
C LYS A 152 22.91 1.84 16.42
N GLU A 153 22.56 3.07 16.79
CA GLU A 153 22.09 3.47 18.11
C GLU A 153 20.82 4.31 17.95
N GLU A 154 20.17 4.66 19.06
CA GLU A 154 19.00 5.55 19.08
C GLU A 154 19.41 7.00 18.74
N ILE A 155 19.12 7.45 17.52
CA ILE A 155 19.48 8.78 17.01
C ILE A 155 18.21 9.54 16.59
N THR A 156 17.98 10.69 17.21
CA THR A 156 16.95 11.64 16.77
C THR A 156 17.57 12.79 15.99
N ILE A 157 17.10 13.07 14.79
CA ILE A 157 17.49 14.25 13.98
C ILE A 157 16.30 15.22 13.90
N LYS A 158 16.43 16.37 14.57
CA LYS A 158 15.50 17.50 14.50
C LYS A 158 15.92 18.41 13.34
N GLY A 159 15.10 18.43 12.30
CA GLY A 159 15.38 19.05 11.03
C GLY A 159 15.25 20.56 10.96
N GLU A 160 14.32 21.14 11.73
CA GLU A 160 14.06 22.59 11.72
C GLU A 160 13.80 23.15 10.30
N GLY A 161 13.02 22.41 9.49
CA GLY A 161 12.70 22.73 8.10
C GLY A 161 13.82 22.43 7.09
N SER A 162 14.92 21.81 7.51
CA SER A 162 16.08 21.57 6.66
C SER A 162 15.87 20.50 5.60
N THR A 163 16.76 20.48 4.61
CA THR A 163 16.83 19.48 3.55
C THR A 163 18.16 18.74 3.60
N ILE A 164 18.13 17.41 3.54
CA ILE A 164 19.28 16.54 3.29
C ILE A 164 19.14 16.01 1.87
N LYS A 165 20.12 16.33 1.01
CA LYS A 165 20.03 16.10 -0.43
C LYS A 165 21.29 15.45 -0.98
N ARG A 166 21.13 14.46 -1.85
CA ARG A 166 22.22 14.02 -2.75
C ARG A 166 22.50 15.08 -3.82
N ASP A 167 23.72 15.63 -3.84
CA ASP A 167 24.21 16.62 -4.80
C ASP A 167 25.37 16.02 -5.62
N SER A 168 25.11 14.87 -6.26
CA SER A 168 26.09 14.10 -7.02
C SER A 168 25.53 13.53 -8.32
N GLU A 169 26.40 13.24 -9.29
CA GLU A 169 26.06 12.41 -10.45
C GLU A 169 26.11 10.92 -10.12
N ASP A 170 26.92 10.53 -9.13
CA ASP A 170 26.99 9.17 -8.64
C ASP A 170 25.78 8.85 -7.75
N GLY A 171 25.22 7.66 -7.94
CA GLY A 171 24.11 7.16 -7.13
C GLY A 171 24.59 6.73 -5.75
N PHE A 172 23.88 7.20 -4.70
CA PHE A 172 23.90 6.61 -3.38
C PHE A 172 22.63 6.90 -2.59
N ARG A 173 22.36 6.05 -1.60
CA ARG A 173 21.30 6.16 -0.60
C ARG A 173 21.58 7.29 0.39
N ILE A 174 20.57 7.93 0.95
CA ILE A 174 20.80 8.95 2.00
C ILE A 174 21.03 8.29 3.37
N PHE A 175 20.07 7.49 3.85
CA PHE A 175 20.07 6.90 5.18
C PHE A 175 20.05 5.37 5.15
N ARG A 176 20.71 4.76 6.13
CA ARG A 176 20.66 3.32 6.38
C ARG A 176 20.57 3.05 7.89
N VAL A 177 19.60 2.26 8.31
CA VAL A 177 19.41 1.81 9.70
C VAL A 177 19.72 0.33 9.77
N ALA A 178 20.72 -0.04 10.58
CA ALA A 178 21.10 -1.42 10.80
C ALA A 178 20.28 -2.06 11.92
N GLU A 179 20.44 -3.38 12.10
CA GLU A 179 19.93 -4.10 13.27
C GLU A 179 20.35 -3.40 14.58
N GLY A 180 19.37 -3.15 15.45
CA GLY A 180 19.55 -2.46 16.73
C GLY A 180 19.63 -0.93 16.63
N GLY A 181 19.68 -0.36 15.42
CA GLY A 181 19.58 1.08 15.21
C GLY A 181 18.13 1.57 15.26
N ASP A 182 17.94 2.77 15.82
CA ASP A 182 16.64 3.45 15.89
C ASP A 182 16.83 4.88 15.40
N LEU A 183 16.20 5.22 14.27
CA LEU A 183 16.29 6.53 13.65
C LEU A 183 14.97 7.28 13.76
N THR A 184 14.96 8.39 14.50
CA THR A 184 13.85 9.34 14.46
C THR A 184 14.20 10.57 13.62
N LEU A 185 13.45 10.83 12.55
CA LEU A 185 13.56 12.06 11.74
C LEU A 185 12.36 12.97 12.00
N LYS A 186 12.61 14.27 12.28
CA LYS A 186 11.55 15.26 12.53
C LYS A 186 11.74 16.51 11.68
N ASP A 187 10.67 16.98 11.02
CA ASP A 187 10.63 18.30 10.34
C ASP A 187 11.80 18.53 9.35
N LEU A 188 12.02 17.59 8.42
CA LEU A 188 13.03 17.72 7.36
C LEU A 188 12.60 17.06 6.05
N THR A 189 13.31 17.44 4.98
CA THR A 189 13.20 16.83 3.65
C THR A 189 14.40 15.95 3.34
N VAL A 190 14.19 14.71 2.90
CA VAL A 190 15.16 13.79 2.32
C VAL A 190 14.93 13.68 0.82
N THR A 191 15.91 14.05 0.01
CA THR A 191 15.69 14.12 -1.45
C THR A 191 16.87 13.71 -2.31
N GLY A 192 16.55 13.17 -3.49
CA GLY A 192 17.52 12.88 -4.54
C GLY A 192 18.32 11.61 -4.31
N GLY A 193 18.12 10.89 -3.21
CA GLY A 193 18.76 9.60 -2.96
C GLY A 193 18.51 8.65 -4.12
N ASN A 194 19.56 7.95 -4.58
CA ASN A 194 19.48 7.12 -5.78
C ASN A 194 20.39 5.92 -5.63
N VAL A 195 19.85 4.71 -5.59
CA VAL A 195 20.66 3.47 -5.60
C VAL A 195 20.32 2.61 -6.81
N GLY A 196 21.35 2.01 -7.41
CA GLY A 196 21.24 1.33 -8.69
C GLY A 196 22.49 1.51 -9.55
N GLU A 197 22.73 0.60 -10.49
CA GLU A 197 23.87 0.73 -11.39
C GLU A 197 23.68 1.97 -12.29
N ASN A 198 24.54 2.95 -12.12
CA ASN A 198 24.92 3.90 -13.17
C ASN A 198 25.50 3.12 -14.36
N LYS A 199 24.65 2.45 -15.16
CA LYS A 199 25.02 1.94 -16.47
C LYS A 199 25.38 3.16 -17.29
N LYS A 200 26.69 3.41 -17.42
CA LYS A 200 27.27 4.36 -18.39
C LYS A 200 26.39 4.39 -19.64
N PRO A 201 26.09 5.56 -20.23
CA PRO A 201 25.09 5.68 -21.29
C PRO A 201 25.38 4.67 -22.40
N VAL A 202 24.70 3.52 -22.34
CA VAL A 202 24.67 2.55 -23.42
C VAL A 202 23.78 3.22 -24.44
N LYS A 203 24.38 3.63 -25.57
CA LYS A 203 23.65 4.09 -26.75
C LYS A 203 22.40 3.24 -26.89
N TYR A 204 21.25 3.90 -26.88
CA TYR A 204 19.94 3.28 -27.05
C TYR A 204 19.99 2.25 -28.19
N VAL A 205 20.00 0.98 -27.82
CA VAL A 205 19.69 -0.15 -28.70
C VAL A 205 18.48 -0.79 -28.05
N PRO A 206 17.33 -0.91 -28.73
CA PRO A 206 16.20 -1.66 -28.19
C PRO A 206 16.69 -3.09 -27.97
N ARG A 207 16.82 -3.51 -26.71
CA ARG A 207 17.14 -4.90 -26.38
C ARG A 207 15.89 -5.60 -25.85
N PRO A 208 15.58 -6.81 -26.35
CA PRO A 208 14.54 -7.65 -25.78
C PRO A 208 14.96 -8.12 -24.38
N MET A 209 13.97 -8.24 -23.50
CA MET A 209 14.09 -8.71 -22.11
C MET A 209 15.10 -9.85 -21.96
N SER A 210 16.25 -9.55 -21.36
CA SER A 210 17.20 -10.55 -20.87
C SER A 210 17.50 -10.22 -19.42
N ARG A 211 17.12 -11.16 -18.55
CA ARG A 211 17.13 -11.11 -17.08
C ARG A 211 18.48 -10.65 -16.50
N PRO A 212 18.51 -9.82 -15.45
CA PRO A 212 19.68 -9.70 -14.60
C PRO A 212 19.80 -10.97 -13.74
N THR A 213 21.02 -11.51 -13.65
CA THR A 213 21.39 -12.50 -12.64
C THR A 213 21.72 -11.76 -11.35
N HIS A 214 20.74 -11.59 -10.46
CA HIS A 214 20.93 -11.09 -9.10
C HIS A 214 21.52 -12.20 -8.23
N ASP A 215 22.73 -11.97 -7.73
CA ASP A 215 23.30 -12.61 -6.53
C ASP A 215 24.31 -11.62 -5.97
N LYS A 216 23.86 -10.83 -4.98
CA LYS A 216 24.60 -10.12 -3.92
C LYS A 216 23.63 -9.16 -3.24
N ASP A 217 23.48 -9.29 -1.91
CA ASP A 217 22.89 -8.37 -0.95
C ASP A 217 22.43 -7.04 -1.57
N SER A 218 21.11 -6.85 -1.76
CA SER A 218 20.52 -5.79 -2.60
C SER A 218 20.90 -4.38 -2.12
N GLY A 219 22.08 -3.92 -2.53
CA GLY A 219 22.56 -2.55 -2.33
C GLY A 219 21.72 -1.52 -3.10
N GLU A 220 20.71 -1.96 -3.84
CA GLU A 220 19.89 -1.22 -4.79
C GLU A 220 18.47 -0.92 -4.26
N ASP A 221 18.15 -1.26 -3.00
CA ASP A 221 16.88 -0.94 -2.34
C ASP A 221 16.93 0.38 -1.54
N GLY A 222 15.83 1.13 -1.44
CA GLY A 222 15.71 2.24 -0.51
C GLY A 222 16.52 3.47 -0.92
N GLY A 223 16.08 4.23 -1.94
CA GLY A 223 16.81 5.40 -2.43
C GLY A 223 17.03 6.47 -1.36
N GLY A 224 16.01 6.78 -0.56
CA GLY A 224 16.10 7.71 0.56
C GLY A 224 16.58 7.03 1.84
N LEU A 225 15.90 5.96 2.24
CA LEU A 225 16.09 5.26 3.50
C LEU A 225 15.98 3.74 3.31
N LEU A 226 16.93 3.01 3.87
CA LEU A 226 16.86 1.55 4.03
C LEU A 226 16.84 1.21 5.52
N VAL A 227 15.79 0.53 5.96
CA VAL A 227 15.67 -0.02 7.32
C VAL A 227 15.84 -1.52 7.24
N GLN A 228 16.91 -2.03 7.83
CA GLN A 228 17.18 -3.46 7.86
C GLN A 228 16.36 -4.18 8.93
N ARG A 229 16.31 -5.52 8.86
CA ARG A 229 15.72 -6.35 9.92
C ARG A 229 16.30 -5.97 11.29
N GLY A 230 15.41 -5.80 12.27
CA GLY A 230 15.76 -5.37 13.63
C GLY A 230 16.17 -3.90 13.76
N GLY A 231 16.14 -3.11 12.69
CA GLY A 231 16.23 -1.66 12.74
C GLY A 231 14.84 -1.01 12.76
N GLU A 232 14.77 0.20 13.31
CA GLU A 232 13.53 0.98 13.48
C GLU A 232 13.71 2.39 12.91
N ALA A 233 12.66 2.94 12.30
CA ALA A 233 12.64 4.35 11.93
C ALA A 233 11.28 5.01 12.14
N THR A 234 11.28 6.15 12.84
CA THR A 234 10.10 7.01 13.03
C THR A 234 10.25 8.30 12.25
N LEU A 235 9.29 8.59 11.36
CA LEU A 235 9.31 9.72 10.45
C LEU A 235 8.17 10.69 10.77
N VAL A 236 8.47 11.81 11.42
CA VAL A 236 7.47 12.79 11.88
C VAL A 236 7.58 14.09 11.11
N GLN A 237 6.53 14.48 10.39
CA GLN A 237 6.51 15.73 9.61
C GLN A 237 7.68 15.82 8.61
N THR A 238 8.02 14.70 8.00
CA THR A 238 9.12 14.60 7.05
C THR A 238 8.62 14.61 5.61
N LYS A 239 9.54 14.87 4.67
CA LYS A 239 9.28 14.73 3.23
C LYS A 239 10.34 13.85 2.58
N PHE A 240 9.93 12.81 1.89
CA PHE A 240 10.80 12.02 1.02
C PHE A 240 10.40 12.29 -0.43
N THR A 241 11.27 12.97 -1.17
CA THR A 241 10.96 13.38 -2.54
C THR A 241 12.06 13.11 -3.54
N LEU A 242 11.70 12.69 -4.76
CA LEU A 242 12.65 12.48 -5.85
C LEU A 242 13.74 11.46 -5.49
N ASN A 243 13.41 10.47 -4.68
CA ASN A 243 14.29 9.36 -4.37
C ASN A 243 14.03 8.20 -5.34
N SER A 244 15.08 7.46 -5.69
CA SER A 244 15.06 6.40 -6.69
C SER A 244 15.80 5.16 -6.22
N ALA A 245 15.26 3.99 -6.55
CA ALA A 245 15.90 2.69 -6.36
C ALA A 245 15.74 1.86 -7.64
N ASP A 246 16.79 1.15 -8.08
CA ASP A 246 16.68 0.21 -9.21
C ASP A 246 15.87 -1.03 -8.82
N ASP A 247 15.91 -1.44 -7.55
CA ASP A 247 15.12 -2.55 -7.02
C ASP A 247 13.85 -2.02 -6.31
N ASN A 248 13.76 -2.09 -4.98
CA ASN A 248 12.54 -1.80 -4.24
C ASN A 248 12.65 -0.55 -3.37
N GLY A 249 11.52 0.09 -3.11
CA GLY A 249 11.42 1.19 -2.15
C GLY A 249 12.12 2.45 -2.64
N GLY A 250 11.50 3.18 -3.57
CA GLY A 250 12.12 4.38 -4.15
C GLY A 250 12.49 5.41 -3.09
N ALA A 251 11.58 5.69 -2.16
CA ALA A 251 11.89 6.46 -0.95
C ALA A 251 12.40 5.56 0.17
N ILE A 252 11.65 4.53 0.52
CA ILE A 252 11.90 3.71 1.71
C ILE A 252 11.84 2.23 1.34
N ALA A 253 12.88 1.49 1.67
CA ALA A 253 12.83 0.04 1.74
C ALA A 253 12.85 -0.39 3.20
N ASN A 254 11.77 -1.06 3.63
CA ASN A 254 11.57 -1.48 5.00
C ASN A 254 11.61 -3.01 5.12
N PHE A 255 12.66 -3.49 5.78
CA PHE A 255 12.79 -4.88 6.23
C PHE A 255 12.71 -4.99 7.77
N GLY A 256 12.61 -3.86 8.48
CA GLY A 256 12.47 -3.78 9.93
C GLY A 256 11.13 -3.17 10.30
N GLU A 257 11.15 -2.09 11.06
CA GLU A 257 9.96 -1.34 11.47
C GLU A 257 10.04 0.12 11.03
N VAL A 258 8.98 0.61 10.39
CA VAL A 258 8.87 2.01 9.95
C VAL A 258 7.53 2.57 10.36
N GLU A 259 7.57 3.71 11.04
CA GLU A 259 6.41 4.51 11.40
C GLU A 259 6.47 5.85 10.67
N VAL A 260 5.40 6.19 9.95
CA VAL A 260 5.29 7.42 9.16
C VAL A 260 4.14 8.27 9.69
N GLN A 261 4.46 9.39 10.31
CA GLN A 261 3.48 10.32 10.89
C GLN A 261 3.52 11.66 10.18
N ASN A 262 2.35 12.15 9.73
CA ASN A 262 2.20 13.49 9.16
C ASN A 262 3.21 13.84 8.06
N SER A 263 3.62 12.83 7.29
CA SER A 263 4.75 12.94 6.38
C SER A 263 4.29 12.83 4.92
N THR A 264 5.14 13.26 4.00
CA THR A 264 4.87 13.23 2.56
C THR A 264 5.93 12.43 1.83
N LEU A 265 5.53 11.39 1.11
CA LEU A 265 6.37 10.63 0.20
C LEU A 265 5.88 10.91 -1.23
N ASP A 266 6.62 11.76 -1.94
CA ASP A 266 6.17 12.31 -3.22
C ASP A 266 7.19 12.19 -4.35
N ASN A 267 6.75 11.79 -5.54
CA ASN A 267 7.60 11.67 -6.73
C ASN A 267 8.84 10.78 -6.54
N ASN A 268 8.67 9.62 -5.90
CA ASN A 268 9.73 8.61 -5.76
C ASN A 268 9.55 7.48 -6.79
N HIS A 269 10.64 6.78 -7.09
CA HIS A 269 10.68 5.76 -8.14
C HIS A 269 11.38 4.49 -7.69
N ALA A 270 10.76 3.33 -7.93
CA ALA A 270 11.39 2.02 -7.80
C ALA A 270 11.38 1.29 -9.16
N GLY A 271 12.45 0.62 -9.52
CA GLY A 271 12.49 -0.21 -10.73
C GLY A 271 11.67 -1.48 -10.59
N ASP A 272 11.61 -2.09 -9.40
CA ASP A 272 10.81 -3.26 -9.09
C ASP A 272 9.54 -2.87 -8.29
N ASN A 273 9.56 -2.86 -6.94
CA ASN A 273 8.33 -2.71 -6.13
C ASN A 273 8.37 -1.53 -5.16
N GLY A 274 7.21 -0.95 -4.88
CA GLY A 274 7.07 0.07 -3.83
C GLY A 274 7.70 1.39 -4.24
N GLY A 275 7.06 2.11 -5.16
CA GLY A 275 7.61 3.37 -5.70
C GLY A 275 7.91 4.39 -4.60
N ALA A 276 7.03 4.46 -3.59
CA ALA A 276 7.33 5.15 -2.34
C ALA A 276 7.97 4.19 -1.34
N ILE A 277 7.22 3.16 -0.93
CA ILE A 277 7.59 2.27 0.17
C ILE A 277 7.52 0.83 -0.30
N PHE A 278 8.61 0.11 -0.13
CA PHE A 278 8.60 -1.34 -0.10
C PHE A 278 8.62 -1.83 1.34
N ASN A 279 7.72 -2.75 1.68
CA ASN A 279 7.59 -3.32 3.01
C ASN A 279 7.71 -4.85 2.98
N ALA A 280 8.64 -5.37 3.78
CA ALA A 280 8.78 -6.78 4.15
C ALA A 280 8.85 -6.96 5.68
N GLY A 281 8.58 -5.89 6.45
CA GLY A 281 8.55 -5.88 7.91
C GLY A 281 7.23 -5.32 8.45
N VAL A 282 7.30 -4.39 9.39
CA VAL A 282 6.13 -3.68 9.94
C VAL A 282 6.13 -2.24 9.46
N LEU A 283 5.03 -1.84 8.82
CA LEU A 283 4.81 -0.47 8.35
C LEU A 283 3.54 0.10 8.97
N GLU A 284 3.67 1.23 9.64
CA GLU A 284 2.56 2.06 10.10
C GLU A 284 2.62 3.43 9.41
N VAL A 285 1.50 3.87 8.84
CA VAL A 285 1.37 5.20 8.22
C VAL A 285 0.14 5.89 8.77
N GLU A 286 0.34 6.95 9.53
CA GLU A 286 -0.74 7.71 10.16
C GLU A 286 -0.71 9.21 9.79
N GLY A 287 -1.91 9.77 9.64
CA GLY A 287 -2.12 11.22 9.66
C GLY A 287 -2.20 11.79 11.09
N SER A 288 -2.43 13.10 11.20
CA SER A 288 -2.45 13.80 12.48
C SER A 288 -3.66 13.40 13.31
N ASN A 289 -3.38 12.98 14.54
CA ASN A 289 -4.37 12.69 15.57
C ASN A 289 -4.63 13.89 16.50
N ASP A 290 -3.98 15.05 16.28
CA ASP A 290 -4.03 16.20 17.18
C ASP A 290 -5.27 17.11 17.00
N GLY A 291 -6.19 16.74 16.10
CA GLY A 291 -7.40 17.50 15.79
C GLY A 291 -7.16 18.81 15.03
N LYS A 292 -5.92 19.11 14.62
CA LYS A 292 -5.57 20.30 13.83
C LYS A 292 -5.51 20.03 12.32
N GLY A 293 -5.74 18.78 11.92
CA GLY A 293 -5.65 18.33 10.54
C GLY A 293 -4.21 18.07 10.11
N GLY A 294 -4.06 17.31 9.03
CA GLY A 294 -2.78 16.85 8.49
C GLY A 294 -2.93 15.39 8.12
N GLU A 295 -2.95 15.08 6.83
CA GLU A 295 -2.94 13.70 6.34
C GLU A 295 -1.49 13.33 6.01
N SER A 296 -1.08 12.10 6.29
CA SER A 296 0.10 11.57 5.60
C SER A 296 -0.21 11.45 4.11
N ARG A 297 0.79 11.65 3.25
CA ARG A 297 0.60 11.72 1.80
C ARG A 297 1.58 10.80 1.09
N ILE A 298 1.08 9.87 0.30
CA ILE A 298 1.88 9.03 -0.59
C ILE A 298 1.42 9.33 -2.00
N THR A 299 2.16 10.21 -2.69
CA THR A 299 1.69 10.82 -3.94
C THR A 299 2.66 10.73 -5.11
N ASN A 300 2.13 10.53 -6.32
CA ASN A 300 2.91 10.61 -7.56
C ASN A 300 4.13 9.68 -7.62
N ASN A 301 4.12 8.57 -6.88
CA ASN A 301 5.21 7.61 -6.87
C ASN A 301 5.04 6.58 -7.98
N THR A 302 6.14 6.00 -8.45
CA THR A 302 6.15 5.10 -9.60
C THR A 302 6.93 3.82 -9.32
N ALA A 303 6.40 2.68 -9.74
CA ALA A 303 7.07 1.37 -9.65
C ALA A 303 7.07 0.66 -11.02
N GLY A 304 8.19 0.04 -11.40
CA GLY A 304 8.29 -0.73 -12.64
C GLY A 304 7.61 -2.12 -12.57
N GLU A 305 7.28 -2.60 -11.37
CA GLU A 305 6.44 -3.77 -11.16
C GLU A 305 5.18 -3.45 -10.34
N ASN A 306 5.23 -3.52 -9.01
CA ASN A 306 4.02 -3.46 -8.18
C ASN A 306 4.07 -2.38 -7.11
N GLY A 307 2.90 -1.89 -6.69
CA GLY A 307 2.80 -0.94 -5.58
C GLY A 307 3.41 0.40 -5.95
N GLY A 308 2.73 1.18 -6.80
CA GLY A 308 3.23 2.49 -7.20
C GLY A 308 3.48 3.39 -5.99
N GLY A 309 2.57 3.34 -5.00
CA GLY A 309 2.76 3.90 -3.67
C GLY A 309 3.47 2.91 -2.75
N ILE A 310 2.75 1.87 -2.31
CA ILE A 310 3.22 0.88 -1.34
C ILE A 310 3.19 -0.52 -1.95
N ALA A 311 4.26 -1.28 -1.77
CA ALA A 311 4.29 -2.73 -2.00
C ALA A 311 4.60 -3.47 -0.71
N ASN A 312 3.74 -4.43 -0.34
CA ASN A 312 3.87 -5.30 0.82
C ASN A 312 4.14 -6.75 0.39
N GLY A 313 5.34 -7.24 0.69
CA GLY A 313 5.84 -8.54 0.23
C GLY A 313 6.18 -8.58 -1.26
N THR A 314 6.65 -9.74 -1.72
CA THR A 314 6.94 -9.99 -3.14
C THR A 314 6.36 -11.33 -3.59
N LYS A 315 6.17 -11.49 -4.91
CA LYS A 315 6.02 -12.82 -5.50
C LYS A 315 7.40 -13.45 -5.60
N ARG A 316 7.52 -14.72 -5.18
CA ARG A 316 8.69 -15.55 -5.47
C ARG A 316 9.02 -15.44 -6.95
N LYS A 317 10.21 -14.95 -7.30
CA LYS A 317 10.77 -15.22 -8.63
C LYS A 317 11.00 -16.74 -8.65
N HIS A 318 10.07 -17.51 -9.21
CA HIS A 318 10.31 -18.90 -9.56
C HIS A 318 11.63 -18.95 -10.35
N HIS A 319 12.67 -19.54 -9.75
CA HIS A 319 13.78 -20.06 -10.51
C HIS A 319 13.19 -21.09 -11.47
N GLY A 320 12.92 -20.67 -12.71
CA GLY A 320 12.50 -21.58 -13.76
C GLY A 320 13.49 -22.74 -13.89
N PRO A 321 13.05 -23.93 -14.31
CA PRO A 321 13.92 -25.09 -14.43
C PRO A 321 15.09 -24.76 -15.35
N ARG A 322 16.33 -24.95 -14.87
CA ARG A 322 17.55 -24.80 -15.67
C ARG A 322 17.44 -25.68 -16.93
N PRO A 323 17.45 -25.13 -18.16
CA PRO A 323 17.53 -25.95 -19.34
C PRO A 323 19.01 -26.31 -19.59
N GLY A 324 19.38 -27.56 -19.31
CA GLY A 324 20.45 -28.25 -20.05
C GLY A 324 21.90 -28.13 -19.56
N GLY A 325 22.17 -28.20 -18.25
CA GLY A 325 23.53 -28.40 -17.73
C GLY A 325 23.66 -29.74 -17.01
N THR A 326 24.37 -30.69 -17.62
CA THR A 326 24.61 -32.04 -17.11
C THR A 326 25.39 -32.03 -15.79
N ASP A 327 24.85 -32.80 -14.84
CA ASP A 327 25.50 -33.45 -13.69
C ASP A 327 27.02 -33.66 -13.85
N LEU A 328 27.85 -32.99 -13.04
CA LEU A 328 29.18 -33.46 -12.63
C LEU A 328 29.65 -32.74 -11.33
N VAL A 329 29.48 -33.43 -10.21
CA VAL A 329 30.47 -33.65 -9.13
C VAL A 329 31.32 -32.46 -8.63
N GLY A 330 31.04 -32.06 -7.38
CA GLY A 330 32.08 -31.93 -6.35
C GLY A 330 32.72 -30.56 -6.12
N GLY A 331 32.08 -29.75 -5.27
CA GLY A 331 32.71 -28.65 -4.56
C GLY A 331 31.92 -28.35 -3.29
N ARG A 332 32.39 -28.87 -2.15
CA ARG A 332 32.00 -28.40 -0.82
C ARG A 332 32.77 -27.12 -0.58
N ASP A 333 32.06 -26.00 -0.54
CA ASP A 333 32.38 -24.87 0.33
C ASP A 333 31.06 -24.48 0.96
N GLY A 334 30.90 -24.83 2.23
CA GLY A 334 29.86 -24.24 3.08
C GLY A 334 30.40 -22.93 3.62
N ASP A 335 29.51 -21.95 3.77
CA ASP A 335 29.59 -20.90 4.78
C ASP A 335 28.29 -20.08 4.72
N HIS A 336 27.49 -20.22 5.79
CA HIS A 336 26.39 -19.36 6.30
C HIS A 336 25.16 -19.24 5.37
N ASP A 337 24.02 -19.89 5.62
CA ASP A 337 23.04 -19.64 6.70
C ASP A 337 22.77 -18.16 6.96
N ASP A 338 22.36 -17.46 5.91
CA ASP A 338 21.56 -16.25 5.95
C ASP A 338 20.12 -16.72 5.70
N ASP A 339 19.17 -16.35 6.55
CA ASP A 339 17.82 -16.85 6.47
C ASP A 339 17.21 -16.57 5.10
N HIS A 340 16.96 -17.66 4.37
CA HIS A 340 16.14 -17.70 3.17
C HIS A 340 14.94 -16.78 3.36
N ASP A 341 14.99 -15.58 2.76
CA ASP A 341 13.89 -14.65 2.72
C ASP A 341 12.73 -15.36 2.02
N ASP A 342 11.75 -15.80 2.81
CA ASP A 342 10.66 -16.63 2.31
C ASP A 342 9.61 -15.82 1.56
N GLY A 343 9.88 -14.54 1.27
CA GLY A 343 9.02 -13.66 0.49
C GLY A 343 7.69 -13.41 1.18
N LYS A 344 7.63 -13.55 2.50
CA LYS A 344 6.41 -13.28 3.26
C LYS A 344 6.14 -11.78 3.29
N ALA A 345 4.94 -11.40 2.89
CA ALA A 345 4.45 -10.06 3.12
C ALA A 345 4.47 -9.70 4.61
N GLY A 346 4.79 -8.45 4.87
CA GLY A 346 4.78 -7.84 6.19
C GLY A 346 3.38 -7.42 6.63
N THR A 347 3.33 -6.65 7.72
CA THR A 347 2.11 -6.00 8.20
C THR A 347 2.11 -4.54 7.76
N VAL A 348 0.97 -4.07 7.26
CA VAL A 348 0.76 -2.68 6.87
C VAL A 348 -0.50 -2.16 7.55
N GLU A 349 -0.37 -1.08 8.31
CA GLU A 349 -1.48 -0.31 8.87
C GLU A 349 -1.43 1.12 8.33
N ILE A 350 -2.55 1.57 7.78
CA ILE A 350 -2.67 2.90 7.17
C ILE A 350 -3.91 3.59 7.74
N GLU A 351 -3.70 4.72 8.41
CA GLU A 351 -4.77 5.54 8.95
C GLU A 351 -4.65 6.99 8.46
N LYS A 352 -5.79 7.64 8.15
CA LYS A 352 -5.85 9.10 7.85
C LYS A 352 -4.83 9.57 6.81
N THR A 353 -4.72 8.81 5.73
CA THR A 353 -3.71 9.02 4.69
C THR A 353 -4.37 9.34 3.34
N LEU A 354 -3.68 10.10 2.51
CA LEU A 354 -3.99 10.26 1.09
C LEU A 354 -2.97 9.47 0.25
N ILE A 355 -3.46 8.51 -0.52
CA ILE A 355 -2.68 7.75 -1.51
C ILE A 355 -3.18 8.15 -2.89
N GLU A 356 -2.43 9.03 -3.58
CA GLU A 356 -2.93 9.69 -4.80
C GLU A 356 -1.94 9.69 -5.96
N GLY A 357 -2.43 9.41 -7.17
CA GLY A 357 -1.66 9.62 -8.39
C GLY A 357 -0.45 8.68 -8.54
N ASN A 358 -0.40 7.59 -7.77
CA ASN A 358 0.68 6.63 -7.86
C ASN A 358 0.48 5.67 -9.04
N LYS A 359 1.58 5.21 -9.63
CA LYS A 359 1.56 4.37 -10.83
C LYS A 359 2.43 3.12 -10.69
N ALA A 360 1.86 1.96 -10.99
CA ALA A 360 2.58 0.71 -11.14
C ALA A 360 2.50 0.21 -12.59
N ASP A 361 3.62 -0.27 -13.14
CA ASP A 361 3.64 -0.84 -14.49
C ASP A 361 3.06 -2.27 -14.54
N LYS A 362 2.83 -2.93 -13.40
CA LYS A 362 2.03 -4.17 -13.28
C LYS A 362 0.82 -3.98 -12.35
N ASN A 363 0.94 -4.19 -11.05
CA ASN A 363 -0.23 -4.27 -10.15
C ASN A 363 -0.19 -3.29 -8.98
N GLY A 364 -1.35 -2.92 -8.45
CA GLY A 364 -1.45 -2.11 -7.23
C GLY A 364 -0.92 -0.70 -7.47
N GLY A 365 -1.67 0.14 -8.20
CA GLY A 365 -1.23 1.51 -8.47
C GLY A 365 -0.97 2.28 -7.17
N GLY A 366 -1.90 2.17 -6.22
CA GLY A 366 -1.75 2.68 -4.86
C GLY A 366 -1.01 1.69 -3.97
N ILE A 367 -1.64 0.55 -3.68
CA ILE A 367 -1.15 -0.48 -2.77
C ILE A 367 -1.12 -1.83 -3.49
N SER A 368 -0.02 -2.57 -3.35
CA SER A 368 0.07 -3.98 -3.72
C SER A 368 0.43 -4.81 -2.49
N SER A 369 -0.25 -5.92 -2.25
CA SER A 369 0.08 -6.90 -1.21
C SER A 369 0.00 -8.32 -1.77
N ASN A 370 0.98 -9.13 -1.39
CA ASN A 370 1.06 -10.55 -1.74
C ASN A 370 1.35 -11.37 -0.48
N GLY A 371 0.30 -11.82 0.19
CA GLY A 371 0.33 -12.33 1.56
C GLY A 371 0.06 -11.24 2.60
N GLY A 372 0.19 -11.61 3.88
CA GLY A 372 0.28 -10.68 5.00
C GLY A 372 -1.04 -9.99 5.36
N PHE A 373 -0.93 -8.93 6.16
CA PHE A 373 -2.07 -8.17 6.70
C PHE A 373 -1.98 -6.72 6.23
N VAL A 374 -3.09 -6.20 5.70
CA VAL A 374 -3.23 -4.81 5.29
C VAL A 374 -4.51 -4.24 5.89
N ASP A 375 -4.37 -3.30 6.80
CA ASP A 375 -5.49 -2.53 7.36
C ASP A 375 -5.44 -1.09 6.87
N VAL A 376 -6.56 -0.60 6.34
CA VAL A 376 -6.70 0.75 5.79
C VAL A 376 -7.94 1.40 6.39
N SER A 377 -7.73 2.45 7.18
CA SER A 377 -8.81 3.19 7.83
C SER A 377 -8.74 4.69 7.54
N TRP A 378 -9.92 5.34 7.44
CA TRP A 378 -10.03 6.80 7.28
C TRP A 378 -9.19 7.39 6.13
N THR A 379 -8.97 6.61 5.08
CA THR A 379 -7.98 6.89 4.04
C THR A 379 -8.65 7.14 2.71
N SER A 380 -8.04 8.03 1.90
CA SER A 380 -8.45 8.27 0.52
C SER A 380 -7.41 7.68 -0.43
N ILE A 381 -7.85 6.75 -1.29
CA ILE A 381 -7.04 6.14 -2.34
C ILE A 381 -7.60 6.64 -3.68
N ASP A 382 -6.99 7.68 -4.24
CA ASP A 382 -7.53 8.42 -5.39
C ASP A 382 -6.61 8.39 -6.62
N ASN A 383 -7.19 8.20 -7.79
CA ASN A 383 -6.49 8.41 -9.07
C ASN A 383 -5.17 7.61 -9.21
N ASN A 384 -5.10 6.42 -8.63
CA ASN A 384 -3.94 5.53 -8.78
C ASN A 384 -4.11 4.63 -10.01
N THR A 385 -3.01 4.28 -10.66
CA THR A 385 -3.02 3.56 -11.94
C THR A 385 -2.12 2.33 -11.92
N ALA A 386 -2.66 1.18 -12.34
CA ALA A 386 -1.92 -0.06 -12.60
C ALA A 386 -2.12 -0.49 -14.07
N SER A 387 -1.07 -0.94 -14.76
CA SER A 387 -1.24 -1.43 -16.14
C SER A 387 -1.92 -2.79 -16.22
N ASP A 388 -1.80 -3.62 -15.18
CA ASP A 388 -2.46 -4.91 -15.04
C ASP A 388 -3.65 -4.80 -14.07
N ASN A 389 -3.48 -5.15 -12.79
CA ASN A 389 -4.61 -5.31 -11.87
C ASN A 389 -4.53 -4.41 -10.63
N GLY A 390 -5.68 -4.13 -10.01
CA GLY A 390 -5.73 -3.41 -8.74
C GLY A 390 -5.26 -1.97 -8.89
N GLY A 391 -6.05 -1.12 -9.56
CA GLY A 391 -5.66 0.28 -9.77
C GLY A 391 -5.42 1.00 -8.44
N GLY A 392 -6.33 0.79 -7.49
CA GLY A 392 -6.19 1.24 -6.10
C GLY A 392 -5.40 0.24 -5.27
N ILE A 393 -6.00 -0.93 -5.03
CA ILE A 393 -5.45 -2.00 -4.19
C ILE A 393 -5.38 -3.31 -4.99
N TYR A 394 -4.21 -3.92 -5.00
CA TYR A 394 -4.00 -5.31 -5.43
C TYR A 394 -3.70 -6.17 -4.21
N ALA A 395 -4.52 -7.20 -3.96
CA ALA A 395 -4.44 -8.07 -2.80
C ALA A 395 -4.49 -9.54 -3.25
N VAL A 396 -3.37 -10.24 -3.11
CA VAL A 396 -3.25 -11.68 -3.35
C VAL A 396 -2.91 -12.35 -2.03
N ASP A 397 -3.65 -13.40 -1.63
CA ASP A 397 -3.43 -14.13 -0.38
C ASP A 397 -3.33 -13.22 0.86
N THR A 398 -3.97 -12.05 0.78
CA THR A 398 -3.86 -10.98 1.75
C THR A 398 -5.10 -10.98 2.62
N VAL A 399 -4.93 -10.72 3.91
CA VAL A 399 -6.03 -10.31 4.79
C VAL A 399 -6.15 -8.79 4.70
N LEU A 400 -7.08 -8.33 3.88
CA LEU A 400 -7.35 -6.91 3.61
C LEU A 400 -8.56 -6.42 4.41
N THR A 401 -8.36 -5.39 5.21
CA THR A 401 -9.45 -4.62 5.83
C THR A 401 -9.43 -3.18 5.30
N VAL A 402 -10.60 -2.68 4.90
CA VAL A 402 -10.81 -1.30 4.46
C VAL A 402 -12.00 -0.74 5.24
N GLU A 403 -11.78 0.24 6.09
CA GLU A 403 -12.82 0.85 6.92
C GLU A 403 -12.87 2.38 6.73
N ARG A 404 -14.10 2.93 6.65
CA ARG A 404 -14.33 4.40 6.60
C ARG A 404 -13.47 5.13 5.57
N SER A 405 -13.24 4.47 4.43
CA SER A 405 -12.30 4.92 3.43
C SER A 405 -12.98 5.16 2.08
N LYS A 406 -12.29 5.90 1.21
CA LYS A 406 -12.76 6.20 -0.14
C LYS A 406 -11.75 5.72 -1.17
N LEU A 407 -12.20 4.89 -2.09
CA LEU A 407 -11.41 4.45 -3.24
C LEU A 407 -12.03 5.06 -4.48
N THR A 408 -11.38 6.08 -5.03
CA THR A 408 -11.95 6.85 -6.14
C THR A 408 -11.05 6.93 -7.37
N LYS A 409 -11.66 6.86 -8.56
CA LYS A 409 -10.98 7.12 -9.84
C LYS A 409 -9.71 6.31 -10.09
N ASN A 410 -9.56 5.17 -9.43
CA ASN A 410 -8.43 4.31 -9.66
C ASN A 410 -8.63 3.53 -10.96
N HIS A 411 -7.54 3.22 -11.65
CA HIS A 411 -7.55 2.61 -12.97
C HIS A 411 -6.66 1.38 -13.03
N ALA A 412 -7.23 0.26 -13.47
CA ALA A 412 -6.50 -0.95 -13.83
C ALA A 412 -6.63 -1.19 -15.35
N GLY A 413 -5.53 -1.50 -16.02
CA GLY A 413 -5.57 -1.86 -17.45
C GLY A 413 -6.24 -3.21 -17.72
N LYS A 414 -6.32 -4.10 -16.72
CA LYS A 414 -7.02 -5.38 -16.76
C LYS A 414 -8.17 -5.39 -15.76
N ASP A 415 -7.93 -5.76 -14.50
CA ASP A 415 -9.01 -6.10 -13.57
C ASP A 415 -8.93 -5.39 -12.23
N GLY A 416 -10.08 -5.16 -11.58
CA GLY A 416 -10.15 -4.60 -10.24
C GLY A 416 -9.68 -3.15 -10.20
N GLY A 417 -10.46 -2.24 -10.79
CA GLY A 417 -10.06 -0.83 -10.87
C GLY A 417 -9.84 -0.21 -9.50
N GLY A 418 -10.75 -0.44 -8.56
CA GLY A 418 -10.60 -0.08 -7.16
C GLY A 418 -9.82 -1.13 -6.37
N ILE A 419 -10.37 -2.35 -6.29
CA ILE A 419 -9.80 -3.46 -5.52
C ILE A 419 -9.72 -4.71 -6.40
N TYR A 420 -8.58 -5.39 -6.39
CA TYR A 420 -8.41 -6.73 -6.94
C TYR A 420 -8.05 -7.69 -5.80
N ASN A 421 -8.99 -8.53 -5.38
CA ASN A 421 -8.84 -9.50 -4.29
C ASN A 421 -8.86 -10.92 -4.83
N VAL A 422 -7.76 -11.65 -4.68
CA VAL A 422 -7.64 -13.03 -5.16
C VAL A 422 -6.85 -13.91 -4.21
N SER A 423 -7.00 -15.23 -4.36
CA SER A 423 -6.11 -16.23 -3.80
C SER A 423 -5.16 -16.72 -4.90
N SER A 424 -3.90 -16.99 -4.58
CA SER A 424 -3.03 -17.74 -5.49
C SER A 424 -3.31 -19.22 -5.27
N GLU A 425 -3.72 -19.92 -6.34
CA GLU A 425 -3.85 -21.36 -6.27
C GLU A 425 -2.46 -21.97 -5.92
N GLU A 426 -2.25 -22.39 -4.68
CA GLU A 426 -1.20 -23.35 -4.39
C GLU A 426 -1.72 -24.71 -4.92
N ARG A 427 -1.70 -24.90 -6.26
CA ARG A 427 -1.89 -26.21 -6.91
C ARG A 427 -0.71 -27.11 -6.55
N GLU A 428 -0.56 -27.43 -5.27
CA GLU A 428 0.28 -28.52 -4.85
C GLU A 428 -0.34 -29.81 -5.35
N HIS A 429 0.34 -30.37 -6.35
CA HIS A 429 0.36 -31.77 -6.74
C HIS A 429 -0.82 -32.64 -6.25
N PRO A 430 -1.60 -33.26 -7.16
CA PRO A 430 -2.79 -34.07 -6.84
C PRO A 430 -2.52 -35.35 -6.00
N ASN A 431 -1.31 -35.52 -5.45
CA ASN A 431 -0.91 -36.64 -4.61
C ASN A 431 -0.39 -36.25 -3.21
N ALA A 432 -0.46 -34.97 -2.80
CA ALA A 432 -0.20 -34.60 -1.41
C ALA A 432 -1.47 -34.83 -0.58
N GLN A 433 -1.58 -36.00 0.07
CA GLN A 433 -2.54 -36.21 1.15
C GLN A 433 -2.21 -35.22 2.29
N ARG A 434 -2.81 -34.02 2.27
CA ARG A 434 -2.75 -33.09 3.39
C ARG A 434 -3.79 -33.51 4.43
N HIS A 435 -3.28 -33.91 5.59
CA HIS A 435 -4.06 -34.16 6.80
C HIS A 435 -4.18 -32.92 7.69
N ASP A 436 -3.70 -31.75 7.27
CA ASP A 436 -3.72 -30.52 8.06
C ASP A 436 -4.64 -29.46 7.45
N LYS A 437 -5.57 -28.99 8.29
CA LYS A 437 -6.74 -28.14 8.00
C LYS A 437 -6.42 -26.65 8.10
N ASP A 438 -5.34 -26.17 7.51
CA ASP A 438 -5.10 -24.72 7.45
C ASP A 438 -5.90 -24.14 6.29
N LYS A 439 -7.22 -24.02 6.52
CA LYS A 439 -8.22 -23.43 5.62
C LYS A 439 -8.17 -21.89 5.55
N ASP A 440 -7.19 -21.27 6.20
CA ASP A 440 -7.12 -19.82 6.41
C ASP A 440 -6.20 -19.11 5.40
N LYS A 441 -5.94 -19.72 4.22
CA LYS A 441 -5.00 -19.19 3.22
C LYS A 441 -5.63 -18.46 2.05
N GLY A 442 -6.96 -18.43 1.93
CA GLY A 442 -7.63 -17.68 0.86
C GLY A 442 -7.53 -16.17 1.05
N GLY A 443 -7.33 -15.42 -0.02
CA GLY A 443 -7.39 -13.94 0.01
C GLY A 443 -8.73 -13.46 0.57
N THR A 444 -8.70 -12.69 1.65
CA THR A 444 -9.92 -12.14 2.29
C THR A 444 -9.93 -10.63 2.25
N ALA A 445 -11.03 -10.05 1.80
CA ALA A 445 -11.25 -8.62 1.82
C ALA A 445 -12.52 -8.29 2.62
N THR A 446 -12.39 -7.43 3.62
CA THR A 446 -13.52 -6.86 4.37
C THR A 446 -13.54 -5.36 4.16
N VAL A 447 -14.60 -4.84 3.53
CA VAL A 447 -14.80 -3.41 3.31
C VAL A 447 -16.03 -2.94 4.08
N THR A 448 -15.84 -1.93 4.94
CA THR A 448 -16.88 -1.43 5.84
C THR A 448 -16.97 0.08 5.85
N ASP A 449 -18.19 0.62 5.94
CA ASP A 449 -18.46 2.07 6.06
C ASP A 449 -17.75 2.91 4.96
N SER A 450 -17.56 2.35 3.77
CA SER A 450 -16.66 2.90 2.75
C SER A 450 -17.35 3.20 1.42
N GLU A 451 -16.67 3.95 0.55
CA GLU A 451 -17.13 4.31 -0.79
C GLU A 451 -16.12 3.88 -1.86
N ILE A 452 -16.57 3.11 -2.86
CA ILE A 452 -15.78 2.68 -4.02
C ILE A 452 -16.43 3.30 -5.26
N LEU A 453 -15.87 4.43 -5.72
CA LEU A 453 -16.52 5.31 -6.69
C LEU A 453 -15.68 5.58 -7.94
N GLU A 454 -16.30 5.58 -9.10
CA GLU A 454 -15.67 6.08 -10.35
C GLU A 454 -14.37 5.36 -10.74
N ASN A 455 -14.12 4.16 -10.21
CA ASN A 455 -12.97 3.35 -10.58
C ASN A 455 -13.20 2.67 -11.93
N SER A 456 -12.12 2.30 -12.61
CA SER A 456 -12.21 1.70 -13.93
C SER A 456 -11.24 0.54 -14.13
N ALA A 457 -11.70 -0.49 -14.83
CA ALA A 457 -10.93 -1.66 -15.23
C ALA A 457 -11.07 -1.90 -16.74
N GLY A 458 -10.00 -2.32 -17.40
CA GLY A 458 -10.00 -2.63 -18.83
C GLY A 458 -10.85 -3.85 -19.19
N ARG A 459 -11.06 -4.80 -18.27
CA ARG A 459 -11.89 -6.00 -18.48
C ARG A 459 -12.91 -6.20 -17.38
N PHE A 460 -12.49 -6.58 -16.17
CA PHE A 460 -13.40 -7.07 -15.15
C PHE A 460 -13.32 -6.29 -13.84
N GLY A 461 -14.45 -6.11 -13.17
CA GLY A 461 -14.46 -5.57 -11.80
C GLY A 461 -14.02 -4.11 -11.77
N GLY A 462 -14.79 -3.21 -12.41
CA GLY A 462 -14.45 -1.79 -12.46
C GLY A 462 -14.22 -1.20 -11.07
N GLY A 463 -15.12 -1.55 -10.13
CA GLY A 463 -14.95 -1.29 -8.70
C GLY A 463 -14.09 -2.36 -8.05
N ILE A 464 -14.58 -3.60 -8.06
CA ILE A 464 -13.95 -4.73 -7.35
C ILE A 464 -13.91 -5.97 -8.25
N PHE A 465 -12.75 -6.63 -8.29
CA PHE A 465 -12.61 -8.01 -8.70
C PHE A 465 -12.39 -8.88 -7.47
N ASN A 466 -13.16 -9.96 -7.32
CA ASN A 466 -13.01 -10.95 -6.26
C ASN A 466 -12.98 -12.35 -6.86
N GLY A 467 -12.05 -13.19 -6.44
CA GLY A 467 -12.09 -14.62 -6.79
C GLY A 467 -10.77 -15.21 -7.25
N GLU A 468 -10.84 -16.20 -8.12
CA GLU A 468 -9.65 -16.76 -8.79
C GLU A 468 -9.15 -15.82 -9.89
N PRO A 469 -7.82 -15.73 -10.12
CA PRO A 469 -7.26 -15.00 -11.24
C PRO A 469 -7.71 -15.58 -12.59
N VAL A 470 -8.16 -14.74 -13.52
CA VAL A 470 -8.52 -15.18 -14.87
C VAL A 470 -7.24 -15.51 -15.66
N GLU A 471 -6.97 -16.80 -15.91
CA GLU A 471 -5.86 -17.21 -16.79
C GLU A 471 -6.16 -16.88 -18.26
N GLU A 472 -5.25 -16.15 -18.91
CA GLU A 472 -5.39 -15.84 -20.34
C GLU A 472 -4.92 -17.00 -21.22
N HIS A 473 -5.86 -17.71 -21.84
CA HIS A 473 -5.59 -18.55 -23.01
C HIS A 473 -6.20 -17.92 -24.27
N ASN A 474 -5.36 -17.31 -25.12
CA ASN A 474 -5.75 -16.76 -26.43
C ASN A 474 -6.93 -15.75 -26.40
N GLY A 475 -6.95 -14.87 -25.39
CA GLY A 475 -7.90 -13.74 -25.35
C GLY A 475 -9.36 -14.13 -25.10
N HIS A 476 -9.61 -15.31 -24.55
CA HIS A 476 -10.91 -15.70 -23.98
C HIS A 476 -10.65 -16.31 -22.60
N PRO A 477 -11.59 -16.17 -21.64
CA PRO A 477 -11.57 -17.02 -20.46
C PRO A 477 -11.47 -18.47 -20.94
N ALA A 478 -10.54 -19.25 -20.38
CA ALA A 478 -10.56 -20.68 -20.63
C ALA A 478 -11.98 -21.17 -20.27
N PRO A 479 -12.67 -21.93 -21.14
CA PRO A 479 -13.92 -22.54 -20.72
C PRO A 479 -13.60 -23.33 -19.46
N ALA A 480 -14.35 -23.08 -18.39
CA ALA A 480 -14.23 -23.80 -17.12
C ALA A 480 -13.92 -25.27 -17.44
N ALA A 481 -12.77 -25.76 -17.00
CA ALA A 481 -12.48 -27.17 -17.11
C ALA A 481 -13.68 -27.89 -16.51
N GLN A 482 -14.31 -28.81 -17.27
CA GLN A 482 -15.58 -29.39 -16.88
C GLN A 482 -15.59 -29.75 -15.39
N PRO A 483 -16.59 -29.28 -14.61
CA PRO A 483 -16.55 -29.39 -13.17
C PRO A 483 -16.62 -30.87 -12.80
N ASN A 484 -15.52 -31.41 -12.31
CA ASN A 484 -15.51 -32.60 -11.48
C ASN A 484 -15.51 -32.20 -9.99
N HIS A 485 -16.12 -31.07 -9.65
CA HIS A 485 -16.24 -30.61 -8.26
C HIS A 485 -17.67 -30.87 -7.78
N GLU A 486 -17.87 -32.07 -7.25
CA GLU A 486 -18.98 -32.36 -6.34
C GLU A 486 -18.80 -31.47 -5.08
N ASP A 487 -19.76 -30.59 -4.78
CA ASP A 487 -20.00 -29.98 -3.46
C ASP A 487 -18.81 -29.40 -2.67
N HIS A 488 -17.94 -28.58 -3.28
CA HIS A 488 -16.90 -27.87 -2.52
C HIS A 488 -17.36 -26.45 -2.11
N GLU A 489 -17.63 -26.24 -0.82
CA GLU A 489 -17.79 -24.90 -0.20
C GLU A 489 -16.45 -24.16 -0.02
N ASP A 490 -15.37 -24.67 -0.62
CA ASP A 490 -14.02 -24.12 -0.49
C ASP A 490 -13.82 -23.04 -1.58
N PHE A 491 -14.34 -21.83 -1.36
CA PHE A 491 -14.10 -20.68 -2.25
C PHE A 491 -12.70 -20.11 -2.02
N GLU A 492 -11.97 -19.84 -3.11
CA GLU A 492 -10.58 -19.39 -3.07
C GLU A 492 -10.43 -17.97 -2.49
N ALA A 493 -11.31 -17.02 -2.86
CA ALA A 493 -11.28 -15.66 -2.30
C ALA A 493 -12.65 -15.20 -1.76
N THR A 494 -12.63 -14.52 -0.60
CA THR A 494 -13.84 -14.02 0.06
C THR A 494 -13.84 -12.49 0.18
N LEU A 495 -14.93 -11.86 -0.25
CA LEU A 495 -15.22 -10.45 -0.08
C LEU A 495 -16.46 -10.25 0.81
N THR A 496 -16.30 -9.46 1.88
CA THR A 496 -17.40 -9.02 2.75
C THR A 496 -17.55 -7.51 2.67
N LEU A 497 -18.74 -7.04 2.32
CA LEU A 497 -19.10 -5.63 2.21
C LEU A 497 -20.15 -5.28 3.27
N ARG A 498 -19.90 -4.27 4.10
CA ARG A 498 -20.88 -3.77 5.07
C ARG A 498 -21.03 -2.27 4.98
N ASN A 499 -22.25 -1.74 4.96
CA ASN A 499 -22.51 -0.30 4.89
C ASN A 499 -21.70 0.40 3.77
N THR A 500 -21.46 -0.29 2.65
CA THR A 500 -20.52 0.16 1.61
C THR A 500 -21.26 0.54 0.35
N LYS A 501 -20.82 1.62 -0.29
CA LYS A 501 -21.37 2.10 -1.56
C LYS A 501 -20.38 1.83 -2.69
N ILE A 502 -20.81 1.07 -3.70
CA ILE A 502 -20.06 0.79 -4.92
C ILE A 502 -20.80 1.45 -6.08
N ALA A 503 -20.28 2.56 -6.61
CA ALA A 503 -21.02 3.32 -7.60
C ALA A 503 -20.19 3.96 -8.72
N LYS A 504 -20.79 4.06 -9.90
CA LYS A 504 -20.20 4.73 -11.08
C LYS A 504 -18.88 4.14 -11.56
N ASN A 505 -18.59 2.91 -11.16
CA ASN A 505 -17.42 2.21 -11.63
C ASN A 505 -17.65 1.65 -13.04
N PHE A 506 -16.57 1.47 -13.80
CA PHE A 506 -16.62 1.06 -15.20
C PHE A 506 -15.73 -0.15 -15.47
N ALA A 507 -16.26 -1.17 -16.14
CA ALA A 507 -15.49 -2.31 -16.65
C ALA A 507 -15.60 -2.39 -18.18
N GLY A 508 -14.49 -2.69 -18.85
CA GLY A 508 -14.48 -2.88 -20.31
C GLY A 508 -15.18 -4.15 -20.79
N GLU A 509 -15.48 -5.10 -19.88
CA GLU A 509 -16.22 -6.33 -20.20
C GLU A 509 -17.36 -6.58 -19.23
N ASN A 510 -17.08 -6.89 -17.95
CA ASN A 510 -18.10 -7.37 -17.01
C ASN A 510 -17.88 -6.92 -15.57
N GLY A 511 -18.96 -6.83 -14.80
CA GLY A 511 -18.91 -6.50 -13.38
C GLY A 511 -18.39 -5.08 -13.17
N GLY A 512 -19.05 -4.09 -13.77
CA GLY A 512 -18.69 -2.68 -13.59
C GLY A 512 -18.53 -2.32 -12.11
N GLY A 513 -19.45 -2.77 -11.26
CA GLY A 513 -19.34 -2.68 -9.81
C GLY A 513 -18.46 -3.79 -9.24
N ILE A 514 -18.92 -5.04 -9.35
CA ILE A 514 -18.26 -6.22 -8.79
C ILE A 514 -18.21 -7.32 -9.85
N TYR A 515 -17.03 -7.91 -10.04
CA TYR A 515 -16.86 -9.16 -10.75
C TYR A 515 -16.43 -10.24 -9.75
N ASN A 516 -17.22 -11.30 -9.61
CA ASN A 516 -16.94 -12.43 -8.74
C ASN A 516 -16.63 -13.67 -9.57
N ASN A 517 -15.46 -14.29 -9.39
CA ASN A 517 -15.00 -15.42 -10.16
C ASN A 517 -14.63 -16.60 -9.26
N GLU A 518 -15.46 -17.63 -9.16
CA GLU A 518 -15.21 -18.80 -8.29
C GLU A 518 -14.97 -18.38 -6.82
N GLY A 519 -15.44 -17.19 -6.46
CA GLY A 519 -15.25 -16.56 -5.17
C GLY A 519 -16.56 -16.44 -4.38
N LYS A 520 -16.43 -15.97 -3.14
CA LYS A 520 -17.56 -15.67 -2.27
C LYS A 520 -17.69 -14.17 -2.02
N VAL A 521 -18.87 -13.63 -2.23
CA VAL A 521 -19.22 -12.23 -1.96
C VAL A 521 -20.41 -12.17 -1.02
N THR A 522 -20.32 -11.37 0.05
CA THR A 522 -21.43 -11.11 0.97
C THR A 522 -21.64 -9.60 1.13
N LEU A 523 -22.86 -9.15 0.86
CA LEU A 523 -23.27 -7.76 1.02
C LEU A 523 -24.23 -7.66 2.21
N THR A 524 -23.98 -6.69 3.10
CA THR A 524 -24.83 -6.34 4.24
C THR A 524 -25.05 -4.83 4.25
N ASN A 525 -26.30 -4.37 4.15
CA ASN A 525 -26.64 -2.93 4.05
C ASN A 525 -25.75 -2.16 3.05
N SER A 526 -25.43 -2.81 1.93
CA SER A 526 -24.47 -2.32 0.93
C SER A 526 -25.14 -2.14 -0.43
N HIS A 527 -24.69 -1.14 -1.18
CA HIS A 527 -25.41 -0.60 -2.34
C HIS A 527 -24.50 -0.57 -3.58
N VAL A 528 -24.86 -1.34 -4.60
CA VAL A 528 -24.16 -1.40 -5.91
C VAL A 528 -25.00 -0.67 -6.96
N THR A 529 -24.61 0.56 -7.32
CA THR A 529 -25.48 1.42 -8.13
C THR A 529 -24.75 2.21 -9.21
N GLU A 530 -25.39 2.41 -10.37
CA GLU A 530 -24.87 3.29 -11.45
C GLU A 530 -23.52 2.82 -12.03
N ASN A 531 -23.18 1.56 -11.85
CA ASN A 531 -21.97 0.98 -12.43
C ASN A 531 -22.22 0.53 -13.87
N LYS A 532 -21.16 0.50 -14.66
CA LYS A 532 -21.22 0.29 -16.10
C LYS A 532 -20.28 -0.81 -16.57
N ALA A 533 -20.75 -1.64 -17.49
CA ALA A 533 -19.92 -2.54 -18.26
C ALA A 533 -20.07 -2.23 -19.75
N GLN A 534 -18.99 -2.33 -20.52
CA GLN A 534 -19.05 -2.07 -21.95
C GLN A 534 -19.72 -3.24 -22.69
N VAL A 535 -20.76 -2.90 -23.47
CA VAL A 535 -21.42 -3.83 -24.37
C VAL A 535 -20.66 -3.85 -25.70
N GLU A 536 -19.99 -4.94 -26.02
CA GLU A 536 -19.42 -5.14 -27.36
C GLU A 536 -20.51 -5.47 -28.38
N ASN A 537 -20.38 -4.94 -29.59
CA ASN A 537 -21.30 -5.23 -30.69
C ASN A 537 -21.28 -6.74 -30.99
N ASN A 538 -22.46 -7.39 -30.93
CA ASN A 538 -22.71 -8.83 -31.14
C ASN A 538 -22.50 -9.76 -29.92
N LYS A 539 -22.30 -9.26 -28.69
CA LYS A 539 -22.50 -10.08 -27.49
C LYS A 539 -23.96 -9.99 -27.03
N ASP A 540 -24.56 -11.12 -26.69
CA ASP A 540 -25.89 -11.12 -26.09
C ASP A 540 -25.80 -10.39 -24.74
N THR A 541 -26.53 -9.27 -24.62
CA THR A 541 -26.55 -8.46 -23.38
C THR A 541 -27.10 -9.22 -22.17
N GLU A 542 -27.59 -10.44 -22.36
CA GLU A 542 -28.05 -11.35 -21.31
C GLU A 542 -26.91 -11.81 -20.40
N ASP A 543 -25.68 -11.84 -20.92
CA ASP A 543 -24.49 -12.30 -20.18
C ASP A 543 -23.54 -11.15 -19.79
N ILE A 544 -24.06 -9.92 -19.70
CA ILE A 544 -23.27 -8.75 -19.29
C ILE A 544 -23.94 -8.02 -18.14
N ALA A 545 -23.20 -7.76 -17.07
CA ALA A 545 -23.68 -6.97 -15.93
C ALA A 545 -22.80 -5.76 -15.67
N GLY A 546 -23.46 -4.60 -15.56
CA GLY A 546 -22.84 -3.39 -15.04
C GLY A 546 -22.67 -3.43 -13.53
N GLY A 547 -23.62 -4.07 -12.82
CA GLY A 547 -23.61 -4.17 -11.37
C GLY A 547 -22.70 -5.29 -10.89
N ILE A 548 -23.25 -6.49 -10.67
CA ILE A 548 -22.54 -7.68 -10.20
C ILE A 548 -22.55 -8.75 -11.28
N PHE A 549 -21.37 -9.23 -11.68
CA PHE A 549 -21.25 -10.43 -12.50
C PHE A 549 -20.75 -11.58 -11.62
N ASN A 550 -21.45 -12.71 -11.60
CA ASN A 550 -21.08 -13.89 -10.81
C ASN A 550 -20.74 -15.07 -11.72
N ASN A 551 -19.47 -15.45 -11.79
CA ASN A 551 -18.96 -16.56 -12.58
C ASN A 551 -18.61 -17.73 -11.66
N ASP A 552 -19.40 -18.81 -11.68
CA ASP A 552 -19.14 -20.04 -10.91
C ASP A 552 -18.86 -19.80 -9.40
N GLY A 553 -19.43 -18.71 -8.87
CA GLY A 553 -19.18 -18.21 -7.51
C GLY A 553 -20.46 -18.08 -6.68
N LYS A 554 -20.33 -17.57 -5.45
CA LYS A 554 -21.46 -17.34 -4.55
C LYS A 554 -21.58 -15.88 -4.14
N VAL A 555 -22.74 -15.30 -4.41
CA VAL A 555 -23.11 -13.95 -3.95
C VAL A 555 -24.29 -14.05 -2.99
N THR A 556 -24.21 -13.35 -1.86
CA THR A 556 -25.30 -13.26 -0.86
C THR A 556 -25.57 -11.80 -0.54
N LEU A 557 -26.86 -11.42 -0.54
CA LEU A 557 -27.33 -10.10 -0.16
C LEU A 557 -28.30 -10.22 1.02
N ASP A 558 -28.28 -9.28 1.94
CA ASP A 558 -29.33 -9.11 2.95
C ASP A 558 -30.48 -8.24 2.42
N ASP A 559 -31.57 -8.16 3.20
CA ASP A 559 -32.78 -7.40 2.83
C ASP A 559 -32.53 -5.88 2.71
N ASP A 560 -31.45 -5.37 3.32
CA ASP A 560 -31.05 -3.96 3.29
C ASP A 560 -30.07 -3.64 2.15
N SER A 561 -29.60 -4.66 1.43
CA SER A 561 -28.67 -4.51 0.32
C SER A 561 -29.39 -4.34 -1.03
N THR A 562 -28.80 -3.55 -1.93
CA THR A 562 -29.42 -3.28 -3.24
C THR A 562 -28.40 -3.29 -4.38
N VAL A 563 -28.82 -3.81 -5.54
CA VAL A 563 -28.09 -3.72 -6.81
C VAL A 563 -29.03 -3.09 -7.82
N THR A 564 -28.87 -1.80 -8.12
CA THR A 564 -29.86 -1.05 -8.92
C THR A 564 -29.24 -0.03 -9.84
N ARG A 565 -29.94 0.27 -10.96
CA ARG A 565 -29.54 1.31 -11.94
C ARG A 565 -28.15 1.07 -12.53
N ASN A 566 -27.74 -0.17 -12.69
CA ASN A 566 -26.50 -0.50 -13.38
C ASN A 566 -26.75 -0.76 -14.86
N ASP A 567 -25.72 -0.60 -15.69
CA ASP A 567 -25.82 -0.63 -17.16
C ASP A 567 -24.78 -1.62 -17.73
N PRO A 568 -25.17 -2.62 -18.54
CA PRO A 568 -26.50 -2.82 -19.11
C PRO A 568 -27.53 -3.42 -18.14
N ARG A 569 -27.08 -4.10 -17.08
CA ARG A 569 -27.91 -4.87 -16.13
C ARG A 569 -27.38 -4.80 -14.70
N ASN A 570 -28.26 -5.09 -13.74
CA ASN A 570 -27.92 -5.18 -12.33
C ASN A 570 -27.08 -6.42 -12.04
N CYS A 571 -27.52 -7.59 -12.51
CA CYS A 571 -26.81 -8.84 -12.31
C CYS A 571 -26.81 -9.75 -13.55
N ALA A 572 -25.78 -10.58 -13.69
CA ALA A 572 -25.65 -11.61 -14.72
C ALA A 572 -24.69 -12.73 -14.27
N GLY A 573 -24.67 -13.83 -15.02
CA GLY A 573 -23.95 -15.06 -14.67
C GLY A 573 -24.83 -15.99 -13.85
N ASP A 574 -24.25 -16.65 -12.85
CA ASP A 574 -24.99 -17.54 -11.96
C ASP A 574 -26.06 -16.79 -11.15
N PRO A 575 -27.22 -17.43 -10.86
CA PRO A 575 -28.32 -16.77 -10.17
C PRO A 575 -27.91 -16.15 -8.84
N ILE A 576 -28.28 -14.88 -8.66
CA ILE A 576 -28.09 -14.12 -7.42
C ILE A 576 -29.45 -13.85 -6.81
N GLU A 577 -29.77 -14.50 -5.69
CA GLU A 577 -31.04 -14.29 -4.99
C GLU A 577 -31.17 -12.84 -4.51
N GLY A 578 -32.31 -12.20 -4.80
CA GLY A 578 -32.56 -10.81 -4.44
C GLY A 578 -31.97 -9.77 -5.42
N CYS A 579 -31.40 -10.21 -6.55
CA CYS A 579 -30.98 -9.31 -7.62
C CYS A 579 -31.83 -9.48 -8.88
N ASP A 580 -32.76 -8.55 -9.10
CA ASP A 580 -33.58 -8.46 -10.31
C ASP A 580 -33.18 -7.24 -11.16
N ASP A 581 -33.43 -7.31 -12.47
CA ASP A 581 -33.14 -6.22 -13.44
C ASP A 581 -34.21 -5.11 -13.48
#